data_AF-K1SHE6-F1
#
_entry.id   AF-K1SHE6-F1
#
_cell.length_a   1.000
_cell.length_b   1.000
_cell.length_c   1.000
_cell.angle_alpha   90.00
_cell.angle_beta   90.00
_cell.angle_gamma   90.00
#
_symmetry.space_group_name_H-M   'P 1'
#
loop_
_entity.id
_entity.type
_entity.pdbx_description
1 polymer ?
#
loop_
_entity_poly.entity_id
_entity_poly.type
_entity_poly.pdbx_seq_one_letter_code
_entity_poly.pdbx_strand_id
1 'polypeptide(L)'
;MEQGVWQEIELLYQKFQKLGISEAVDYDKYYLYSLITHSTAIEGSTLTELDTQLLFDEGVTAKGKPLVHHLMNEDLKQAYELAKTESGSLVPITPAFLKRLNAMLMRTTGSVHSVLGGSFDSSKGEFRLCGVTAGVGGHSYMNYLKVPAKVDELCAILQEKQKKMGTLREQYELSFN
;
A
#
# COMPACT_ATOMS: atom_id res chain seq x y z
N MET A 1 -9.52 -10.91 -26.76
CA MET A 1 -8.78 -9.65 -26.54
C MET A 1 -7.77 -9.76 -25.40
N GLU A 2 -8.06 -10.44 -24.29
CA GLU A 2 -7.16 -10.51 -23.11
C GLU A 2 -5.83 -11.27 -23.31
N GLN A 3 -5.79 -12.34 -24.13
CA GLN A 3 -4.55 -13.12 -24.31
C GLN A 3 -3.43 -12.34 -25.00
N GLY A 4 -3.75 -11.39 -25.88
CA GLY A 4 -2.76 -10.60 -26.61
C GLY A 4 -2.06 -9.56 -25.72
N VAL A 5 -2.79 -8.97 -24.77
CA VAL A 5 -2.25 -7.95 -23.86
C VAL A 5 -1.16 -8.55 -22.96
N TRP A 6 -1.36 -9.77 -22.46
CA TRP A 6 -0.36 -10.44 -21.61
C TRP A 6 0.93 -10.77 -22.35
N GLN A 7 0.82 -11.21 -23.61
CA GLN A 7 1.99 -11.43 -24.46
C GLN A 7 2.76 -10.13 -24.69
N GLU A 8 2.05 -9.03 -24.92
CA GLU A 8 2.66 -7.71 -25.07
C GLU A 8 3.36 -7.25 -23.79
N ILE A 9 2.70 -7.38 -22.63
CA ILE A 9 3.27 -7.07 -21.31
C ILE A 9 4.55 -7.89 -21.07
N GLU A 10 4.53 -9.19 -21.33
CA GLU A 10 5.70 -10.05 -21.16
C GLU A 10 6.85 -9.65 -22.10
N LEU A 11 6.57 -9.33 -23.36
CA LEU A 11 7.57 -8.86 -24.31
C LEU A 11 8.18 -7.53 -23.87
N LEU A 12 7.36 -6.59 -23.40
CA LEU A 12 7.82 -5.30 -22.88
C LEU A 12 8.65 -5.47 -21.61
N TYR A 13 8.23 -6.35 -20.70
CA TYR A 13 8.98 -6.67 -19.50
C TYR A 13 10.36 -7.28 -19.82
N GLN A 14 10.42 -8.24 -20.75
CA GLN A 14 11.70 -8.80 -21.22
C GLN A 14 12.59 -7.73 -21.86
N LYS A 15 12.03 -6.79 -22.62
CA LYS A 15 12.78 -5.67 -23.20
C LYS A 15 13.31 -4.74 -22.11
N PHE A 16 12.49 -4.42 -21.10
CA PHE A 16 12.89 -3.62 -19.94
C PHE A 16 14.09 -4.26 -19.22
N GLN A 17 14.04 -5.58 -18.95
CA GLN A 17 15.13 -6.32 -18.33
C GLN A 17 16.40 -6.33 -19.18
N LYS A 18 16.29 -6.59 -20.49
CA LYS A 18 17.45 -6.58 -21.41
C LYS A 18 18.14 -5.23 -21.52
N LEU A 19 17.41 -4.14 -21.32
CA LEU A 19 17.95 -2.78 -21.36
C LEU A 19 18.60 -2.36 -20.04
N GLY A 20 18.51 -3.18 -18.98
CA GLY A 20 19.10 -2.86 -17.67
C GLY A 20 18.51 -1.59 -17.05
N ILE A 21 17.26 -1.23 -17.37
CA ILE A 21 16.67 0.05 -16.93
C ILE A 21 16.60 0.12 -15.40
N SER A 22 16.28 -1.00 -14.75
CA SER A 22 16.28 -1.11 -13.28
C SER A 22 17.66 -1.04 -12.63
N GLU A 23 18.74 -1.10 -13.42
CA GLU A 23 20.13 -0.99 -12.94
C GLU A 23 20.64 0.46 -13.01
N ALA A 24 19.82 1.39 -13.52
CA ALA A 24 20.15 2.80 -13.49
C ALA A 24 20.33 3.29 -12.04
N VAL A 25 21.23 4.26 -11.87
CA VAL A 25 21.54 4.84 -10.56
C VAL A 25 20.26 5.37 -9.92
N ASP A 26 20.03 4.96 -8.66
CA ASP A 26 18.89 5.35 -7.84
C ASP A 26 17.50 5.00 -8.43
N TYR A 27 17.41 4.08 -9.39
CA TYR A 27 16.14 3.65 -9.99
C TYR A 27 15.09 3.28 -8.93
N ASP A 28 15.44 2.35 -8.03
CA ASP A 28 14.55 1.88 -6.96
C ASP A 28 14.08 3.02 -6.04
N LYS A 29 14.96 3.99 -5.78
CA LYS A 29 14.69 5.13 -4.91
C LYS A 29 13.65 6.06 -5.56
N TYR A 30 13.91 6.52 -6.79
CA TYR A 30 13.00 7.44 -7.47
C TYR A 30 11.69 6.76 -7.87
N TYR A 31 11.72 5.47 -8.22
CA TYR A 31 10.52 4.69 -8.47
C TYR A 31 9.63 4.63 -7.22
N LEU A 32 10.21 4.36 -6.04
CA LEU A 32 9.47 4.36 -4.79
C LEU A 32 8.90 5.76 -4.46
N TYR A 33 9.66 6.83 -4.69
CA TYR A 33 9.21 8.20 -4.41
C TYR A 33 8.00 8.58 -5.29
N SER A 34 8.03 8.20 -6.57
CA SER A 34 6.90 8.41 -7.49
C SER A 34 5.67 7.61 -7.05
N LEU A 35 5.84 6.33 -6.71
CA LEU A 35 4.74 5.49 -6.20
C LEU A 35 4.08 6.10 -4.95
N ILE A 36 4.87 6.56 -3.99
CA ILE A 36 4.37 7.16 -2.75
C ILE A 36 3.65 8.48 -3.05
N THR A 37 4.24 9.34 -3.88
CA THR A 37 3.64 10.63 -4.26
C THR A 37 2.26 10.40 -4.89
N HIS A 38 2.16 9.50 -5.87
CA HIS A 38 0.90 9.23 -6.55
C HIS A 38 -0.11 8.52 -5.67
N SER A 39 0.31 7.55 -4.86
CA SER A 39 -0.60 6.86 -3.94
C SER A 39 -1.18 7.80 -2.89
N THR A 40 -0.38 8.69 -2.30
CA THR A 40 -0.90 9.66 -1.33
C THR A 40 -1.72 10.77 -1.99
N ALA A 41 -1.44 11.12 -3.26
CA ALA A 41 -2.25 12.06 -4.01
C ALA A 41 -3.67 11.54 -4.29
N ILE A 42 -3.84 10.23 -4.52
CA ILE A 42 -5.16 9.59 -4.61
C ILE A 42 -5.96 9.79 -3.31
N GLU A 43 -5.27 9.75 -2.16
CA GLU A 43 -5.84 10.02 -0.84
C GLU A 43 -5.89 11.53 -0.48
N GLY A 44 -5.63 12.42 -1.44
CA GLY A 44 -5.79 13.87 -1.31
C GLY A 44 -4.54 14.66 -0.92
N SER A 45 -3.38 14.01 -0.78
CA SER A 45 -2.11 14.74 -0.61
C SER A 45 -1.85 15.67 -1.80
N THR A 46 -1.32 16.85 -1.49
CA THR A 46 -0.95 17.86 -2.50
C THR A 46 0.56 17.96 -2.73
N LEU A 47 1.36 17.06 -2.14
CA LEU A 47 2.81 17.04 -2.39
C LEU A 47 3.09 16.66 -3.86
N THR A 48 4.04 17.36 -4.47
CA THR A 48 4.58 16.98 -5.79
C THR A 48 5.73 16.00 -5.61
N GLU A 49 6.18 15.35 -6.69
CA GLU A 49 7.34 14.45 -6.61
C GLU A 49 8.59 15.16 -6.09
N LEU A 50 8.79 16.43 -6.47
CA LEU A 50 9.90 17.24 -5.98
C LEU A 50 9.80 17.51 -4.47
N ASP A 51 8.60 17.82 -3.97
CA ASP A 51 8.37 18.01 -2.53
C ASP A 51 8.65 16.72 -1.75
N THR A 52 8.16 15.59 -2.27
CA THR A 52 8.37 14.27 -1.67
C THR A 52 9.85 13.88 -1.68
N GLN A 53 10.57 14.18 -2.76
CA GLN A 53 12.01 13.95 -2.83
C GLN A 53 12.77 14.79 -1.78
N LEU A 54 12.50 16.10 -1.69
CA LEU A 54 13.11 16.98 -0.69
C LEU A 54 12.78 16.53 0.74
N LEU A 55 11.54 16.09 0.98
CA LEU A 55 11.12 15.54 2.26
C LEU A 55 11.94 14.30 2.63
N PHE A 56 12.11 13.35 1.71
CA PHE A 56 12.77 12.08 2.00
C PHE A 56 14.29 12.15 2.04
N ASP A 57 14.90 13.01 1.23
CA ASP A 57 16.35 13.13 1.12
C ASP A 57 16.94 14.16 2.09
N GLU A 58 16.22 15.26 2.32
CA GLU A 58 16.73 16.41 3.07
C GLU A 58 15.93 16.69 4.35
N GLY A 59 14.80 16.02 4.57
CA GLY A 59 13.91 16.29 5.70
C GLY A 59 13.19 17.64 5.58
N VAL A 60 13.11 18.19 4.36
CA VAL A 60 12.54 19.52 4.12
C VAL A 60 11.05 19.43 3.84
N THR A 61 10.25 20.20 4.59
CA THR A 61 8.81 20.31 4.34
C THR A 61 8.49 21.36 3.28
N ALA A 62 7.50 21.06 2.44
CA ALA A 62 7.00 21.96 1.41
C ALA A 62 6.20 23.10 2.05
N LYS A 63 6.72 24.32 1.91
CA LYS A 63 6.10 25.53 2.44
C LYS A 63 4.67 25.71 1.93
N GLY A 64 3.75 25.99 2.85
CA GLY A 64 2.35 26.28 2.52
C GLY A 64 1.48 25.04 2.30
N LYS A 65 2.03 23.82 2.47
CA LYS A 65 1.25 22.58 2.40
C LYS A 65 0.96 22.03 3.80
N PRO A 66 -0.18 21.36 4.02
CA PRO A 66 -0.52 20.77 5.31
C PRO A 66 0.54 19.79 5.82
N LEU A 67 0.87 19.85 7.11
CA LEU A 67 1.82 18.91 7.73
C LEU A 67 1.37 17.45 7.54
N VAL A 68 0.07 17.18 7.65
CA VAL A 68 -0.49 15.84 7.47
C VAL A 68 -0.13 15.23 6.11
N HIS A 69 0.04 16.01 5.05
CA HIS A 69 0.45 15.48 3.74
C HIS A 69 1.89 14.95 3.76
N HIS A 70 2.78 15.58 4.51
CA HIS A 70 4.17 15.13 4.69
C HIS A 70 4.20 13.85 5.52
N LEU A 71 3.45 13.84 6.62
CA LEU A 71 3.30 12.68 7.49
C LEU A 71 2.70 11.46 6.75
N MET A 72 1.69 11.67 5.88
CA MET A 72 1.16 10.61 5.01
C MET A 72 2.24 10.01 4.10
N ASN A 73 3.11 10.85 3.54
CA ASN A 73 4.19 10.39 2.67
C ASN A 73 5.28 9.65 3.45
N GLU A 74 5.69 10.16 4.62
CA GLU A 74 6.68 9.50 5.48
C GLU A 74 6.18 8.16 6.04
N ASP A 75 4.94 8.09 6.48
CA ASP A 75 4.36 6.83 6.98
C ASP A 75 4.21 5.80 5.85
N LEU A 76 3.78 6.21 4.65
CA LEU A 76 3.71 5.30 3.50
C LEU A 76 5.10 4.82 3.05
N LYS A 77 6.12 5.69 3.08
CA LYS A 77 7.51 5.28 2.82
C LYS A 77 7.94 4.16 3.75
N GLN A 78 7.67 4.30 5.05
CA GLN A 78 8.05 3.31 6.05
C GLN A 78 7.25 2.02 5.94
N ALA A 79 5.97 2.11 5.54
CA ALA A 79 5.17 0.92 5.23
C ALA A 79 5.76 0.15 4.03
N TYR A 80 6.20 0.82 2.97
CA TYR A 80 6.87 0.17 1.84
C TYR A 80 8.22 -0.45 2.22
N GLU A 81 9.03 0.25 3.02
CA GLU A 81 10.31 -0.29 3.52
C GLU A 81 10.10 -1.54 4.38
N LEU A 82 9.08 -1.54 5.25
CA LEU A 82 8.67 -2.72 6.01
C LEU A 82 8.26 -3.86 5.06
N ALA A 83 7.39 -3.58 4.08
CA ALA A 83 6.94 -4.59 3.12
C ALA A 83 8.10 -5.18 2.27
N LYS A 84 9.07 -4.36 1.86
CA LYS A 84 10.27 -4.82 1.14
C LYS A 84 11.15 -5.72 2.02
N THR A 85 11.34 -5.36 3.29
CA THR A 85 12.13 -6.13 4.25
C THR A 85 11.50 -7.50 4.55
N GLU A 86 10.19 -7.50 4.81
CA GLU A 86 9.44 -8.69 5.20
C GLU A 86 9.24 -9.64 4.01
N SER A 87 9.06 -9.10 2.79
CA SER A 87 9.02 -9.92 1.57
C SER A 87 10.37 -10.58 1.26
N GLY A 88 11.50 -9.89 1.46
CA GLY A 88 12.84 -10.49 1.35
C GLY A 88 13.08 -11.62 2.35
N SER A 89 12.39 -11.58 3.49
CA SER A 89 12.43 -12.63 4.54
C SER A 89 11.32 -13.69 4.39
N LEU A 90 10.53 -13.63 3.31
CA LEU A 90 9.39 -14.52 3.03
C LEU A 90 8.39 -14.62 4.19
N VAL A 91 8.14 -13.51 4.88
CA VAL A 91 7.18 -13.49 6.00
C VAL A 91 5.76 -13.73 5.48
N PRO A 92 5.00 -14.68 6.06
CA PRO A 92 3.65 -14.98 5.60
C PRO A 92 2.69 -13.81 5.76
N ILE A 93 1.80 -13.63 4.77
CA ILE A 93 0.71 -12.65 4.85
C ILE A 93 -0.33 -13.14 5.87
N THR A 94 -0.31 -12.55 7.06
CA THR A 94 -1.21 -12.87 8.17
C THR A 94 -1.99 -11.63 8.62
N PRO A 95 -3.12 -11.79 9.33
CA PRO A 95 -3.83 -10.66 9.91
C PRO A 95 -2.94 -9.80 10.80
N ALA A 96 -2.06 -10.43 11.60
CA ALA A 96 -1.10 -9.71 12.45
C ALA A 96 -0.11 -8.88 11.61
N PHE A 97 0.38 -9.42 10.50
CA PHE A 97 1.22 -8.67 9.56
C PHE A 97 0.46 -7.50 8.94
N LEU A 98 -0.77 -7.71 8.45
CA LEU A 98 -1.58 -6.64 7.86
C LEU A 98 -1.90 -5.53 8.87
N LYS A 99 -2.20 -5.87 10.12
CA LYS A 99 -2.37 -4.86 11.19
C LYS A 99 -1.09 -4.09 11.45
N ARG A 100 0.06 -4.76 11.53
CA ARG A 100 1.37 -4.09 11.69
C ARG A 100 1.69 -3.17 10.52
N LEU A 101 1.41 -3.61 9.29
CA LEU A 101 1.60 -2.79 8.09
C LEU A 101 0.69 -1.55 8.12
N ASN A 102 -0.59 -1.70 8.47
CA ASN A 102 -1.51 -0.57 8.62
C ASN A 102 -1.10 0.38 9.75
N ALA A 103 -0.59 -0.16 10.87
CA ALA A 103 -0.07 0.63 11.97
C ALA A 103 1.12 1.50 11.52
N MET A 104 2.01 0.97 10.69
CA MET A 104 3.10 1.75 10.10
C MET A 104 2.58 2.81 9.12
N LEU A 105 1.63 2.44 8.25
CA LEU A 105 1.01 3.32 7.26
C LEU A 105 0.26 4.50 7.90
N MET A 106 -0.30 4.30 9.09
CA MET A 106 -1.09 5.30 9.81
C MET A 106 -0.43 5.73 11.13
N ARG A 107 0.89 5.57 11.27
CA ARG A 107 1.56 5.75 12.57
C ARG A 107 1.39 7.16 13.14
N THR A 108 1.48 8.17 12.28
CA THR A 108 1.38 9.59 12.66
C THR A 108 0.09 10.24 12.16
N THR A 109 -0.61 9.60 11.23
CA THR A 109 -1.84 10.09 10.61
C THR A 109 -3.11 9.40 11.14
N GLY A 110 -2.96 8.27 11.82
CA GLY A 110 -4.03 7.56 12.51
C GLY A 110 -4.46 8.24 13.81
N SER A 111 -5.60 7.81 14.33
CA SER A 111 -6.20 8.37 15.54
C SER A 111 -7.09 7.38 16.27
N VAL A 112 -7.45 7.71 17.50
CA VAL A 112 -8.44 6.98 18.28
C VAL A 112 -9.84 7.43 17.85
N HIS A 113 -10.67 6.47 17.47
CA HIS A 113 -12.05 6.67 17.07
C HIS A 113 -12.98 6.10 18.14
N SER A 114 -13.82 6.95 18.73
CA SER A 114 -14.85 6.55 19.70
C SER A 114 -16.21 6.44 19.00
N VAL A 115 -16.81 5.26 19.07
CA VAL A 115 -18.10 4.93 18.43
C VAL A 115 -19.01 4.20 19.42
N LEU A 116 -20.28 3.98 19.06
CA LEU A 116 -21.25 3.30 19.94
C LEU A 116 -20.77 1.91 20.39
N GLY A 117 -20.04 1.19 19.52
CA GLY A 117 -19.49 -0.14 19.80
C GLY A 117 -18.18 -0.17 20.58
N GLY A 118 -17.67 0.98 21.06
CA GLY A 118 -16.39 1.10 21.76
C GLY A 118 -15.42 2.05 21.06
N SER A 119 -14.13 1.94 21.37
CA SER A 119 -13.08 2.72 20.71
C SER A 119 -12.09 1.81 19.99
N PHE A 120 -11.52 2.28 18.88
CA PHE A 120 -10.41 1.64 18.19
C PHE A 120 -9.38 2.68 17.74
N ASP A 121 -8.13 2.25 17.58
CA ASP A 121 -6.99 3.11 17.24
C ASP A 121 -6.39 2.72 15.88
N SER A 122 -6.63 3.56 14.88
CA SER A 122 -6.14 3.30 13.52
C SER A 122 -4.61 3.37 13.42
N SER A 123 -3.95 4.14 14.31
CA SER A 123 -2.48 4.20 14.37
C SER A 123 -1.84 2.90 14.87
N LYS A 124 -2.64 2.01 15.49
CA LYS A 124 -2.22 0.67 15.93
C LYS A 124 -2.66 -0.43 14.98
N GLY A 125 -3.23 -0.07 13.83
CA GLY A 125 -3.78 -1.02 12.87
C GLY A 125 -4.97 -1.80 13.42
N GLU A 126 -5.73 -1.22 14.36
CA GLU A 126 -6.94 -1.86 14.88
C GLU A 126 -8.07 -1.83 13.84
N PHE A 127 -8.86 -2.90 13.80
CA PHE A 127 -10.03 -2.93 12.94
C PHE A 127 -11.08 -1.94 13.44
N ARG A 128 -11.77 -1.31 12.50
CA ARG A 128 -12.90 -0.43 12.81
C ARG A 128 -13.99 -1.16 13.58
N LEU A 129 -14.65 -0.43 14.48
CA LEU A 129 -15.81 -0.90 15.24
C LEU A 129 -17.12 -0.21 14.79
N CYS A 130 -17.11 0.36 13.58
CA CYS A 130 -18.25 1.08 13.00
C CYS A 130 -18.41 0.78 11.51
N GLY A 131 -19.61 1.03 10.98
CA GLY A 131 -19.88 1.03 9.55
C GLY A 131 -19.25 2.25 8.86
N VAL A 132 -18.78 2.05 7.64
CA VAL A 132 -18.21 3.12 6.78
C VAL A 132 -18.75 2.98 5.36
N THR A 133 -18.83 4.09 4.63
CA THR A 133 -19.36 4.18 3.26
C THR A 133 -18.34 4.84 2.34
N ALA A 134 -18.25 4.38 1.10
CA ALA A 134 -17.36 4.97 0.10
C ALA A 134 -18.03 6.14 -0.64
N GLY A 135 -17.63 7.38 -0.34
CA GLY A 135 -18.06 8.57 -1.09
C GLY A 135 -19.50 9.04 -0.83
N VAL A 136 -19.88 10.14 -1.51
CA VAL A 136 -21.21 10.77 -1.40
C VAL A 136 -22.26 9.89 -2.09
N GLY A 137 -23.30 9.48 -1.36
CA GLY A 137 -24.29 8.48 -1.83
C GLY A 137 -23.80 7.03 -1.79
N GLY A 138 -22.69 6.79 -1.07
CA GLY A 138 -21.80 5.65 -1.20
C GLY A 138 -22.34 4.25 -0.91
N HIS A 139 -21.71 3.27 -1.55
CA HIS A 139 -21.82 1.86 -1.18
C HIS A 139 -21.27 1.64 0.23
N SER A 140 -22.05 0.94 1.06
CA SER A 140 -21.59 0.55 2.40
C SER A 140 -20.55 -0.56 2.28
N TYR A 141 -19.42 -0.39 2.97
CA TYR A 141 -18.48 -1.48 3.15
C TYR A 141 -19.09 -2.59 3.99
N MET A 142 -18.45 -3.76 3.98
CA MET A 142 -18.84 -4.91 4.80
C MET A 142 -19.12 -4.52 6.26
N ASN A 143 -20.07 -5.18 6.91
CA ASN A 143 -20.31 -4.97 8.34
C ASN A 143 -19.01 -5.20 9.14
N TYR A 144 -18.68 -4.27 10.06
CA TYR A 144 -17.42 -4.31 10.81
C TYR A 144 -17.25 -5.59 11.64
N LEU A 145 -18.35 -6.19 12.11
CA LEU A 145 -18.34 -7.45 12.86
C LEU A 145 -17.79 -8.63 12.02
N LYS A 146 -17.83 -8.52 10.69
CA LYS A 146 -17.33 -9.55 9.77
C LYS A 146 -15.86 -9.34 9.37
N VAL A 147 -15.30 -8.15 9.63
CA VAL A 147 -13.96 -7.78 9.16
C VAL A 147 -12.88 -8.74 9.65
N PRO A 148 -12.79 -9.11 10.95
CA PRO A 148 -11.73 -10.01 11.42
C PRO A 148 -11.72 -11.34 10.67
N ALA A 149 -12.87 -12.03 10.64
CA ALA A 149 -13.00 -13.33 9.97
C ALA A 149 -12.75 -13.25 8.46
N LYS A 150 -13.10 -12.14 7.81
CA LYS A 150 -12.86 -11.96 6.38
C LYS A 150 -11.42 -11.58 6.04
N VAL A 151 -10.70 -10.94 6.96
CA VAL A 151 -9.25 -10.76 6.83
C VAL A 151 -8.51 -12.08 7.01
N ASP A 152 -8.95 -12.94 7.93
CA ASP A 152 -8.41 -14.31 8.07
C ASP A 152 -8.57 -15.11 6.76
N GLU A 153 -9.77 -15.07 6.17
CA GLU A 153 -10.07 -15.72 4.89
C GLU A 153 -9.21 -15.16 3.75
N LEU A 154 -9.08 -13.84 3.64
CA LEU A 154 -8.22 -13.19 2.66
C LEU A 154 -6.76 -13.65 2.80
N CYS A 155 -6.23 -13.65 4.02
CA CYS A 155 -4.85 -14.09 4.28
C CYS A 155 -4.64 -15.56 3.88
N ALA A 156 -5.62 -16.44 4.14
CA ALA A 156 -5.56 -17.82 3.70
C ALA A 156 -5.56 -17.95 2.17
N ILE A 157 -6.43 -17.20 1.48
CA ILE A 157 -6.49 -17.17 0.01
C ILE A 157 -5.16 -16.69 -0.58
N LEU A 158 -4.61 -15.59 -0.08
CA LEU A 158 -3.35 -15.02 -0.58
C LEU A 158 -2.19 -15.99 -0.40
N GLN A 159 -2.07 -16.62 0.77
CA GLN A 159 -1.01 -17.61 1.03
C GLN A 159 -1.15 -18.86 0.15
N GLU A 160 -2.38 -19.35 -0.07
CA GLU A 160 -2.59 -20.49 -0.95
C GLU A 160 -2.33 -20.16 -2.42
N LYS A 161 -2.66 -18.95 -2.86
CA LYS A 161 -2.31 -18.48 -4.20
C LYS A 161 -0.80 -18.31 -4.34
N GLN A 162 -0.12 -17.71 -3.36
CA GLN A 162 1.33 -17.53 -3.39
C GLN A 162 2.12 -18.83 -3.63
N LYS A 163 1.62 -19.96 -3.13
CA LYS A 163 2.24 -21.29 -3.33
C LYS A 163 2.08 -21.86 -4.75
N LYS A 164 1.11 -21.37 -5.53
CA LYS A 164 0.66 -21.99 -6.79
C LYS A 164 1.05 -21.23 -8.04
N MET A 165 1.54 -19.99 -7.91
CA MET A 165 1.82 -19.16 -9.09
C MET A 165 3.12 -19.56 -9.75
N GLY A 166 3.09 -19.69 -11.08
CA GLY A 166 4.28 -19.96 -11.89
C GLY A 166 4.56 -18.90 -12.95
N THR A 167 3.55 -18.11 -13.33
CA THR A 167 3.65 -17.15 -14.45
C THR A 167 3.67 -15.69 -13.97
N LEU A 168 4.22 -14.79 -14.81
CA LEU A 168 4.22 -13.35 -14.56
C LEU A 168 2.80 -12.81 -14.33
N ARG A 169 1.86 -13.27 -15.14
CA ARG A 169 0.45 -12.93 -15.03
C ARG A 169 -0.13 -13.29 -13.67
N GLU A 170 0.03 -14.54 -13.24
CA GLU A 170 -0.51 -15.01 -11.96
C GLU A 170 0.07 -14.24 -10.78
N GLN A 171 1.37 -13.89 -10.84
CA GLN A 171 2.03 -13.06 -9.85
C GLN A 171 1.44 -11.65 -9.81
N TYR A 172 1.22 -11.02 -10.96
CA TYR A 172 0.61 -9.68 -11.04
C TYR A 172 -0.84 -9.70 -10.52
N GLU A 173 -1.62 -10.72 -10.90
CA GLU A 173 -3.02 -10.86 -10.53
C GLU A 173 -3.24 -11.08 -9.02
N LEU A 174 -2.20 -11.39 -8.23
CA LEU A 174 -2.30 -11.34 -6.76
C LEU A 174 -2.71 -9.96 -6.25
N SER A 175 -2.30 -8.90 -6.93
CA SER A 175 -2.52 -7.53 -6.49
C SER A 175 -4.01 -7.11 -6.57
N PHE A 176 -4.87 -7.94 -7.18
CA PHE A 176 -6.27 -7.62 -7.47
C PHE A 176 -7.26 -8.61 -6.82
N ASN A 177 -6.81 -9.44 -5.88
CA ASN A 177 -7.65 -10.44 -5.20
C ASN A 177 -8.41 -9.94 -3.99
#